data_AF-A0A8H9HT01-F1
#
_entry.id   AF-A0A8H9HT01-F1
#
_cell.length_a   1.000
_cell.length_b   1.000
_cell.length_c   1.000
_cell.angle_alpha   90.00
_cell.angle_beta   90.00
_cell.angle_gamma   90.00
#
_symmetry.space_group_name_H-M   'P 1'
#
loop_
_entity.id
_entity.type
_entity.pdbx_description
1 polymer ?
#
loop_
_entity_poly.entity_id
_entity_poly.type
_entity_poly.pdbx_seq_one_letter_code
_entity_poly.pdbx_strand_id
1 'polypeptide(L)'
;MAFSADEVRVLRRALAQALHPAVPAHLQGPDRTAFAGPGAELWAEDVQDALRLTEAIDEAVQEGGRLRAFLLADLGRYRSALPGSAPGYLERLEEAVTDGYLPGPEDLTALRGLTRQPCGHGERARRSRLAGRCHALAEAAVRERLALTAGPPRHLVAVPNPAAPPSSHPTPVGGRTTMSSTDSRDSRPEQPAATPTPPRPHRMPTPADLFGHRTKPPSRPAEPAEDTPDEIELRTGTG
;
A
#
# COMPACT_ATOMS: atom_id res chain seq x y z
N MET A 1 -13.88 -4.83 -7.98
CA MET A 1 -13.59 -5.04 -9.42
C MET A 1 -14.68 -5.94 -9.99
N ALA A 2 -15.19 -5.62 -11.17
CA ALA A 2 -16.18 -6.44 -11.88
C ALA A 2 -15.69 -6.65 -13.31
N PHE A 3 -15.69 -7.90 -13.76
CA PHE A 3 -15.38 -8.24 -15.14
C PHE A 3 -16.55 -7.89 -16.05
N SER A 4 -16.26 -7.37 -17.24
CA SER A 4 -17.21 -7.25 -18.33
C SER A 4 -17.61 -8.63 -18.88
N ALA A 5 -18.72 -8.68 -19.61
CA ALA A 5 -19.20 -9.93 -20.19
C ALA A 5 -18.18 -10.55 -21.16
N ASP A 6 -17.41 -9.74 -21.88
CA ASP A 6 -16.42 -10.22 -22.84
C ASP A 6 -15.17 -10.77 -22.13
N GLU A 7 -14.69 -10.10 -21.08
CA GLU A 7 -13.60 -10.61 -20.26
C GLU A 7 -13.96 -11.95 -19.60
N VAL A 8 -15.21 -12.12 -19.15
CA VAL A 8 -15.70 -13.41 -18.61
C VAL A 8 -15.72 -14.50 -19.69
N ARG A 9 -16.08 -14.16 -20.94
CA ARG A 9 -16.03 -15.11 -22.06
C ARG A 9 -14.59 -15.53 -22.37
N VAL A 10 -13.67 -14.57 -22.43
CA VAL A 10 -12.23 -14.83 -22.64
C VAL A 10 -11.68 -15.73 -21.53
N LEU A 11 -11.98 -15.41 -20.26
CA LEU A 11 -11.56 -16.21 -19.12
C LEU A 11 -12.11 -17.64 -19.18
N ARG A 12 -13.40 -17.80 -19.49
CA ARG A 12 -14.02 -19.13 -19.62
C ARG A 12 -13.37 -19.95 -20.73
N ARG A 13 -13.05 -19.32 -21.86
CA ARG A 13 -12.38 -19.96 -23.01
C ARG A 13 -10.97 -20.40 -22.65
N ALA A 14 -10.17 -19.51 -22.05
CA ALA A 14 -8.82 -19.81 -21.59
C ALA A 14 -8.82 -20.96 -20.55
N LEU A 15 -9.76 -20.94 -19.61
CA LEU A 15 -9.90 -21.99 -18.58
C LEU A 15 -10.34 -23.34 -19.18
N ALA A 16 -11.24 -23.32 -20.17
CA ALA A 16 -11.61 -24.53 -20.91
C ALA A 16 -10.41 -25.15 -21.65
N GLN A 17 -9.55 -24.32 -22.26
CA GLN A 17 -8.32 -24.78 -22.90
C GLN A 17 -7.30 -25.34 -21.90
N ALA A 18 -7.16 -24.73 -20.71
CA ALA A 18 -6.27 -25.22 -19.67
C ALA A 18 -6.71 -26.57 -19.07
N LEU A 19 -8.02 -26.77 -18.89
CA LEU A 19 -8.60 -28.02 -18.38
C LEU A 19 -8.70 -29.13 -19.44
N HIS A 20 -8.90 -28.73 -20.69
CA HIS A 20 -8.99 -29.63 -21.84
C HIS A 20 -7.99 -29.17 -22.90
N PRO A 21 -6.70 -29.49 -22.75
CA PRO A 21 -5.69 -29.15 -23.72
C PRO A 21 -5.91 -29.98 -24.99
N ALA A 22 -6.83 -29.52 -25.83
CA ALA A 22 -6.96 -29.98 -27.19
C ALA A 22 -5.78 -29.38 -27.94
N VAL A 23 -4.63 -30.06 -27.92
CA VAL A 23 -3.58 -29.77 -28.91
C VAL A 23 -4.27 -29.91 -30.26
N PRO A 24 -4.36 -28.84 -31.06
CA PRO A 24 -5.09 -28.88 -32.30
C PRO A 24 -4.60 -30.06 -33.15
N ALA A 25 -5.52 -30.92 -33.62
CA ALA A 25 -5.17 -32.15 -34.33
C ALA A 25 -4.28 -31.91 -35.56
N HIS A 26 -4.30 -30.70 -36.14
CA HIS A 26 -3.43 -30.28 -37.24
C HIS A 26 -1.96 -30.02 -36.83
N LEU A 27 -1.67 -29.88 -35.53
CA LEU A 27 -0.30 -29.79 -34.98
C LEU A 27 0.28 -31.17 -34.61
N GLN A 28 -0.52 -32.24 -34.67
CA GLN A 28 -0.12 -33.60 -34.28
C GLN A 28 0.25 -34.50 -35.47
N GLY A 29 0.07 -34.03 -36.71
CA GLY A 29 0.40 -34.76 -37.94
C GLY A 29 1.86 -34.58 -38.40
N PRO A 30 2.44 -35.56 -39.13
CA PRO A 30 3.82 -35.50 -39.61
C PRO A 30 4.06 -34.42 -40.67
N ASP A 31 2.99 -33.89 -41.27
CA ASP A 31 3.05 -32.83 -42.28
C ASP A 31 2.94 -31.46 -41.62
N ARG A 32 4.05 -31.05 -40.98
CA ARG A 32 4.22 -29.75 -40.29
C ARG A 32 4.11 -28.53 -41.21
N THR A 33 3.74 -28.69 -42.47
CA THR A 33 3.61 -27.60 -43.44
C THR A 33 2.26 -26.85 -43.32
N ALA A 34 1.32 -27.36 -42.52
CA ALA A 34 -0.01 -26.76 -42.32
C ALA A 34 -0.14 -25.87 -41.06
N PHE A 35 0.92 -25.15 -40.67
CA PHE A 35 0.85 -24.14 -39.58
C PHE A 35 -0.06 -22.93 -39.90
N ALA A 36 -0.57 -22.82 -41.13
CA ALA A 36 -1.38 -21.70 -41.62
C ALA A 36 -2.84 -22.12 -41.90
N GLY A 37 -3.44 -22.88 -41.00
CA GLY A 37 -4.88 -23.19 -41.05
C GLY A 37 -5.69 -22.18 -40.22
N PRO A 38 -6.96 -21.87 -40.58
CA PRO A 38 -7.82 -20.95 -39.82
C PRO A 38 -7.97 -21.31 -38.33
N GLY A 39 -7.85 -22.59 -37.98
CA GLY A 39 -7.90 -23.04 -36.59
C GLY A 39 -6.65 -22.70 -35.77
N ALA A 40 -5.47 -22.58 -36.39
CA ALA A 40 -4.25 -22.13 -35.72
C ALA A 40 -4.30 -20.62 -35.43
N GLU A 41 -4.85 -19.85 -36.37
CA GLU A 41 -5.07 -18.40 -36.22
C GLU A 41 -6.05 -18.10 -35.08
N LEU A 42 -7.21 -18.78 -35.05
CA LEU A 42 -8.20 -18.64 -33.98
C LEU A 42 -7.62 -19.01 -32.60
N TRP A 43 -6.80 -20.06 -32.52
CA TRP A 43 -6.13 -20.41 -31.27
C TRP A 43 -5.10 -19.36 -30.85
N ALA A 44 -4.34 -18.81 -31.80
CA ALA A 44 -3.40 -17.74 -31.53
C ALA A 44 -4.11 -16.46 -31.04
N GLU A 45 -5.26 -16.12 -31.63
CA GLU A 45 -6.13 -15.03 -31.17
C GLU A 45 -6.64 -15.27 -29.75
N ASP A 46 -7.13 -16.48 -29.45
CA ASP A 46 -7.60 -16.85 -28.12
C ASP A 46 -6.50 -16.70 -27.05
N VAL A 47 -5.27 -17.12 -27.38
CA VAL A 47 -4.09 -16.98 -26.52
C VAL A 47 -3.72 -15.51 -26.34
N GLN A 48 -3.73 -14.72 -27.42
CA GLN A 48 -3.46 -13.29 -27.34
C GLN A 48 -4.49 -12.56 -26.48
N ASP A 49 -5.78 -12.89 -26.62
CA ASP A 49 -6.85 -12.31 -25.80
C ASP A 49 -6.68 -12.68 -24.32
N ALA A 50 -6.28 -13.90 -24.01
CA ALA A 50 -6.01 -14.32 -22.64
C ALA A 50 -4.81 -13.58 -22.03
N LEU A 51 -3.76 -13.34 -22.82
CA LEU A 51 -2.60 -12.55 -22.39
C LEU A 51 -2.99 -11.09 -22.14
N ARG A 52 -3.72 -10.45 -23.07
CA ARG A 52 -4.25 -9.09 -22.88
C ARG A 52 -5.14 -8.97 -21.64
N LEU A 53 -6.00 -9.97 -21.39
CA LEU A 53 -6.84 -10.00 -20.19
C LEU A 53 -5.98 -10.09 -18.92
N THR A 54 -4.90 -10.87 -18.93
CA THR A 54 -4.00 -11.01 -17.79
C THR A 54 -3.28 -9.69 -17.50
N GLU A 55 -2.78 -9.02 -18.53
CA GLU A 55 -2.18 -7.69 -18.42
C GLU A 55 -3.16 -6.66 -17.84
N ALA A 56 -4.42 -6.66 -18.30
CA ALA A 56 -5.46 -5.78 -17.78
C ALA A 56 -5.79 -6.06 -16.30
N ILE A 57 -5.81 -7.34 -15.89
CA ILE A 57 -6.00 -7.71 -14.48
C ILE A 57 -4.83 -7.21 -13.64
N ASP A 58 -3.59 -7.43 -14.08
CA ASP A 58 -2.39 -7.00 -13.35
C ASP A 58 -2.34 -5.48 -13.21
N GLU A 59 -2.66 -4.74 -14.27
CA GLU A 59 -2.72 -3.28 -14.22
C GLU A 59 -3.79 -2.81 -13.23
N ALA A 60 -4.98 -3.42 -13.25
CA ALA A 60 -6.05 -3.02 -12.36
C ALA A 60 -5.82 -3.46 -10.90
N VAL A 61 -5.06 -4.54 -10.65
CA VAL A 61 -4.55 -4.89 -9.32
C VAL A 61 -3.55 -3.83 -8.83
N GLN A 62 -2.62 -3.41 -9.69
CA GLN A 62 -1.66 -2.36 -9.35
C GLN A 62 -2.35 -1.03 -9.05
N GLU A 63 -3.32 -0.62 -9.88
CA GLU A 63 -4.07 0.61 -9.68
C GLU A 63 -4.96 0.54 -8.43
N GLY A 64 -5.59 -0.61 -8.18
CA GLY A 64 -6.29 -0.86 -6.91
C GLY A 64 -5.35 -0.73 -5.70
N GLY A 65 -4.11 -1.20 -5.82
CA GLY A 65 -3.05 -1.00 -4.83
C GLY A 65 -2.72 0.48 -4.60
N ARG A 66 -2.58 1.28 -5.67
CA ARG A 66 -2.34 2.73 -5.57
C ARG A 66 -3.49 3.46 -4.90
N LEU A 67 -4.73 3.15 -5.27
CA LEU A 67 -5.92 3.72 -4.64
C LEU A 67 -5.99 3.39 -3.15
N ARG A 68 -5.77 2.12 -2.78
CA ARG A 68 -5.73 1.71 -1.37
C ARG A 68 -4.62 2.44 -0.61
N ALA A 69 -3.43 2.58 -1.17
CA ALA A 69 -2.34 3.32 -0.54
C ALA A 69 -2.71 4.80 -0.32
N PHE A 70 -3.35 5.44 -1.32
CA PHE A 70 -3.85 6.80 -1.19
C PHE A 70 -4.89 6.93 -0.07
N LEU A 71 -5.88 6.03 -0.01
CA LEU A 71 -6.93 6.04 1.03
C LEU A 71 -6.37 5.82 2.44
N LEU A 72 -5.37 4.95 2.59
CA LEU A 72 -4.71 4.75 3.89
C LEU A 72 -3.87 5.96 4.31
N ALA A 73 -3.20 6.62 3.36
CA ALA A 73 -2.51 7.87 3.63
C ALA A 73 -3.51 8.98 4.04
N ASP A 74 -4.67 9.03 3.40
CA ASP A 74 -5.74 9.96 3.74
C ASP A 74 -6.33 9.68 5.13
N LEU A 75 -6.57 8.41 5.47
CA LEU A 75 -6.96 7.99 6.81
C LEU A 75 -5.96 8.48 7.87
N GLY A 76 -4.65 8.38 7.59
CA GLY A 76 -3.59 8.92 8.42
C GLY A 76 -3.67 10.44 8.59
N ARG A 77 -3.97 11.19 7.52
CA ARG A 77 -4.19 12.65 7.58
C ARG A 77 -5.39 13.00 8.44
N TYR A 78 -6.54 12.34 8.21
CA TYR A 78 -7.72 12.52 9.07
C TYR A 78 -7.39 12.22 10.52
N ARG A 79 -6.67 11.13 10.82
CA ARG A 79 -6.27 10.78 12.18
C ARG A 79 -5.37 11.84 12.82
N SER A 80 -4.45 12.44 12.06
CA SER A 80 -3.55 13.50 12.56
C SER A 80 -4.26 14.81 12.88
N ALA A 81 -5.40 15.08 12.24
CA ALA A 81 -6.21 16.28 12.43
C ALA A 81 -7.28 16.12 13.54
N LEU A 82 -7.24 15.03 14.29
CA LEU A 82 -8.17 14.81 15.40
C LEU A 82 -7.92 15.85 16.52
N PRO A 83 -8.99 16.34 17.18
CA PRO A 83 -10.36 15.84 17.09
C PRO A 83 -11.24 16.51 16.02
N GLY A 84 -10.77 17.56 15.35
CA GLY A 84 -11.56 18.35 14.41
C GLY A 84 -12.04 17.57 13.18
N SER A 85 -11.31 16.52 12.81
CA SER A 85 -11.58 15.64 11.67
C SER A 85 -12.37 14.38 12.02
N ALA A 86 -12.92 14.26 13.24
CA ALA A 86 -13.53 13.03 13.74
C ALA A 86 -14.59 12.39 12.81
N PRO A 87 -15.54 13.15 12.20
CA PRO A 87 -16.53 12.55 11.32
C PRO A 87 -15.90 11.85 10.11
N GLY A 88 -14.97 12.54 9.43
CA GLY A 88 -14.28 12.01 8.25
C GLY A 88 -13.32 10.86 8.58
N TYR A 89 -12.64 10.92 9.73
CA TYR A 89 -11.83 9.80 10.21
C TYR A 89 -12.67 8.53 10.41
N LEU A 90 -13.83 8.65 11.07
CA LEU A 90 -14.69 7.50 11.34
C LEU A 90 -15.29 6.92 10.07
N GLU A 91 -15.68 7.77 9.11
CA GLU A 91 -16.14 7.35 7.77
C GLU A 91 -15.07 6.59 7.01
N ARG A 92 -13.86 7.16 6.89
CA ARG A 92 -12.74 6.51 6.21
C ARG A 92 -12.31 5.21 6.88
N LEU A 93 -12.32 5.16 8.21
CA LEU A 93 -11.99 3.92 8.92
C LEU A 93 -13.04 2.84 8.71
N GLU A 94 -14.32 3.20 8.71
CA GLU A 94 -15.42 2.26 8.47
C GLU A 94 -15.39 1.69 7.04
N GLU A 95 -15.14 2.53 6.04
CA GLU A 95 -14.92 2.11 4.66
C GLU A 95 -13.70 1.19 4.54
N ALA A 96 -12.54 1.61 5.05
CA ALA A 96 -11.32 0.82 5.01
C ALA A 96 -11.49 -0.56 5.66
N VAL A 97 -12.14 -0.63 6.83
CA VAL A 97 -12.41 -1.88 7.53
C VAL A 97 -13.36 -2.78 6.73
N THR A 98 -14.36 -2.20 6.07
CA THR A 98 -15.27 -2.94 5.18
C THR A 98 -14.51 -3.54 3.99
N ASP A 99 -13.49 -2.84 3.50
CA ASP A 99 -12.58 -3.33 2.45
C ASP A 99 -11.50 -4.31 2.96
N GLY A 100 -11.50 -4.65 4.25
CA GLY A 100 -10.56 -5.60 4.85
C GLY A 100 -9.25 -4.98 5.35
N TYR A 101 -9.20 -3.68 5.59
CA TYR A 101 -8.10 -3.06 6.35
C TYR A 101 -8.10 -3.58 7.79
N LEU A 102 -6.92 -3.95 8.28
CA LEU A 102 -6.70 -4.37 9.67
C LEU A 102 -6.31 -3.15 10.53
N PRO A 103 -7.13 -2.73 11.50
CA PRO A 103 -6.85 -1.54 12.31
C PRO A 103 -5.57 -1.65 13.13
N GLY A 104 -4.73 -0.62 13.05
CA GLY A 104 -3.48 -0.53 13.78
C GLY A 104 -3.64 -0.01 15.23
N PRO A 105 -2.57 -0.03 16.03
CA PRO A 105 -2.60 0.47 17.41
C PRO A 105 -2.96 1.96 17.50
N GLU A 106 -2.54 2.74 16.49
CA GLU A 106 -2.87 4.16 16.35
C GLU A 106 -4.37 4.37 16.14
N ASP A 107 -5.00 3.51 15.33
CA ASP A 107 -6.44 3.59 15.05
C ASP A 107 -7.27 3.24 16.30
N LEU A 108 -6.85 2.20 17.02
CA LEU A 108 -7.47 1.80 18.28
C LEU A 108 -7.30 2.89 19.36
N THR A 109 -6.17 3.59 19.36
CA THR A 109 -5.91 4.70 20.29
C THR A 109 -6.76 5.91 19.93
N ALA A 110 -6.86 6.28 18.66
CA ALA A 110 -7.75 7.32 18.17
C ALA A 110 -9.22 7.02 18.51
N LEU A 111 -9.70 5.79 18.29
CA LEU A 111 -11.06 5.38 18.62
C LEU A 111 -11.34 5.42 20.13
N ARG A 112 -10.39 5.02 20.97
CA ARG A 112 -10.50 5.18 22.43
C ARG A 112 -10.59 6.64 22.85
N GLY A 113 -9.81 7.52 22.21
CA GLY A 113 -9.90 8.97 22.41
C GLY A 113 -11.26 9.52 22.03
N LEU A 114 -11.75 9.18 20.84
CA LEU A 114 -13.05 9.63 20.32
C LEU A 114 -14.23 9.13 21.16
N THR A 115 -14.17 7.90 21.69
CA THR A 115 -15.24 7.36 22.54
C THR A 115 -15.40 8.12 23.86
N ARG A 116 -14.33 8.78 24.34
CA ARG A 116 -14.35 9.61 25.55
C ARG A 116 -14.89 11.02 25.32
N GLN A 117 -15.05 11.44 24.06
CA GLN A 117 -15.53 12.78 23.75
C GLN A 117 -17.05 12.89 23.79
N PRO A 118 -17.59 14.02 24.26
CA PRO A 118 -19.02 14.25 24.26
C PRO A 118 -19.55 14.28 22.82
N CYS A 119 -20.65 13.56 22.59
CA CYS A 119 -21.33 13.48 21.30
C CYS A 119 -22.80 13.04 21.51
N GLY A 120 -23.62 13.23 20.48
CA GLY A 120 -25.01 12.76 20.46
C GLY A 120 -25.12 11.22 20.48
N HIS A 121 -26.32 10.72 20.77
CA HIS A 121 -26.56 9.28 20.92
C HIS A 121 -26.21 8.46 19.67
N GLY A 122 -26.60 8.92 18.48
CA GLY A 122 -26.33 8.21 17.22
C GLY A 122 -24.83 8.05 16.93
N GLU A 123 -24.08 9.14 17.10
CA GLU A 123 -22.63 9.15 16.92
C GLU A 123 -21.92 8.29 17.97
N ARG A 124 -22.38 8.32 19.22
CA ARG A 124 -21.87 7.43 20.28
C ARG A 124 -22.07 5.96 19.92
N ALA A 125 -23.26 5.60 19.44
CA ALA A 125 -23.55 4.24 19.01
C ALA A 125 -22.68 3.82 17.81
N ARG A 126 -22.45 4.73 16.85
CA ARG A 126 -21.55 4.51 15.71
C ARG A 126 -20.11 4.26 16.17
N ARG A 127 -19.56 5.12 17.03
CA ARG A 127 -18.22 4.98 17.61
C ARG A 127 -18.06 3.65 18.34
N SER A 128 -19.02 3.28 19.18
CA SER A 128 -18.98 2.01 19.93
C SER A 128 -19.02 0.79 19.01
N ARG A 129 -19.88 0.78 17.98
CA ARG A 129 -19.94 -0.32 17.01
C ARG A 129 -18.64 -0.44 16.22
N LEU A 130 -18.11 0.68 15.73
CA LEU A 130 -16.85 0.68 14.98
C LEU A 130 -15.68 0.24 15.87
N ALA A 131 -15.60 0.75 17.10
CA ALA A 131 -14.58 0.34 18.07
C ALA A 131 -14.63 -1.16 18.38
N GLY A 132 -15.82 -1.72 18.59
CA GLY A 132 -15.99 -3.16 18.79
C GLY A 132 -15.50 -3.99 17.60
N ARG A 133 -15.89 -3.62 16.37
CA ARG A 133 -15.42 -4.28 15.14
C ARG A 133 -13.90 -4.20 15.00
N CYS A 134 -13.32 -3.01 15.13
CA CYS A 134 -11.89 -2.82 14.99
C CYS A 134 -11.09 -3.61 16.04
N HIS A 135 -11.59 -3.67 17.28
CA HIS A 135 -10.96 -4.44 18.33
C HIS A 135 -11.00 -5.95 18.03
N ALA A 136 -12.14 -6.49 17.62
CA ALA A 136 -12.28 -7.90 17.26
C ALA A 136 -11.35 -8.31 16.11
N LEU A 137 -11.22 -7.47 15.08
CA LEU A 137 -10.29 -7.71 13.97
C LEU A 137 -8.83 -7.69 14.43
N ALA A 138 -8.45 -6.69 15.22
CA ALA A 138 -7.09 -6.58 15.74
C ALA A 138 -6.73 -7.76 16.64
N GLU A 139 -7.65 -8.19 17.50
CA GLU A 139 -7.47 -9.38 18.34
C GLU A 139 -7.34 -10.66 17.50
N ALA A 140 -8.20 -10.85 16.49
CA ALA A 140 -8.13 -12.01 15.61
C ALA A 140 -6.77 -12.10 14.92
N ALA A 141 -6.27 -11.00 14.38
CA ALA A 141 -4.95 -10.95 13.76
C ALA A 141 -3.81 -11.20 14.76
N VAL A 142 -3.92 -10.74 16.00
CA VAL A 142 -2.94 -11.07 17.05
C VAL A 142 -2.96 -12.56 17.35
N ARG A 143 -4.15 -13.17 17.52
CA ARG A 143 -4.29 -14.60 17.78
C ARG A 143 -3.72 -15.45 16.66
N GLU A 144 -3.96 -15.06 15.41
CA GLU A 144 -3.40 -15.74 14.24
C GLU A 144 -1.86 -15.69 14.23
N ARG A 145 -1.27 -14.51 14.46
CA ARG A 145 0.20 -14.40 14.57
C ARG A 145 0.78 -15.22 15.71
N LEU A 146 0.11 -15.26 16.86
CA LEU A 146 0.53 -16.09 17.99
C LEU A 146 0.44 -17.57 17.65
N ALA A 147 -0.62 -18.02 16.97
CA ALA A 147 -0.76 -19.40 16.53
C ALA A 147 0.35 -19.82 15.55
N LEU A 148 0.72 -18.94 14.61
CA LEU A 148 1.82 -19.17 13.68
C LEU A 148 3.19 -19.19 14.38
N THR A 149 3.37 -18.38 15.43
CA THR A 149 4.63 -18.28 16.17
C THR A 149 4.81 -19.40 17.21
N ALA A 150 3.71 -19.93 17.75
CA ALA A 150 3.75 -20.92 18.83
C ALA A 150 4.36 -22.28 18.41
N GLY A 151 4.42 -22.60 17.11
CA GLY A 151 4.94 -23.87 16.60
C GLY A 151 4.23 -25.10 17.17
N PRO A 152 4.59 -26.34 16.75
CA PRO A 152 4.12 -27.53 17.45
C PRO A 152 4.53 -27.43 18.93
N PRO A 153 3.71 -27.94 19.88
CA PRO A 153 4.01 -27.83 21.29
C PRO A 153 5.42 -28.38 21.51
N ARG A 154 6.37 -27.49 21.77
CA ARG A 154 7.60 -27.88 22.43
C ARG A 154 7.11 -28.44 23.73
N HIS A 155 7.09 -29.77 23.84
CA HIS A 155 6.98 -30.43 25.13
C HIS A 155 7.97 -29.68 26.02
N LEU A 156 7.44 -28.83 26.90
CA LEU A 156 8.21 -28.27 27.97
C LEU A 156 8.67 -29.50 28.71
N VAL A 157 9.93 -29.89 28.46
CA VAL A 157 10.60 -30.94 29.20
C VAL A 157 10.36 -30.54 30.64
N ALA A 158 9.54 -31.35 31.31
CA ALA A 158 9.23 -31.16 32.71
C ALA A 158 10.56 -30.95 33.41
N VAL A 159 10.68 -29.82 34.10
CA VAL A 159 11.80 -29.59 35.02
C VAL A 159 11.90 -30.85 35.87
N PRO A 160 13.04 -31.56 35.87
CA PRO A 160 13.17 -32.80 36.62
C PRO A 160 12.82 -32.52 38.08
N ASN A 161 11.79 -33.20 38.56
CA ASN A 161 11.44 -33.24 39.97
C ASN A 161 12.68 -33.70 40.76
N PRO A 162 13.18 -32.95 41.76
CA PRO A 162 14.37 -33.33 42.53
C PRO A 162 14.16 -34.58 43.41
N ALA A 163 13.02 -35.26 43.32
CA ALA A 163 12.66 -36.43 44.13
C ALA A 163 12.71 -37.79 43.40
N ALA A 164 13.26 -37.88 42.18
CA ALA A 164 13.37 -39.16 41.47
C ALA A 164 14.70 -39.90 41.78
N PRO A 165 14.68 -41.20 42.14
CA PRO A 165 15.90 -41.99 42.41
C PRO A 165 16.67 -42.30 41.11
N PRO A 166 18.02 -42.42 41.17
CA PRO A 166 18.85 -42.52 39.97
C PRO A 166 18.74 -43.91 39.31
N SER A 167 18.28 -43.96 38.06
CA SER A 167 18.48 -45.12 37.19
C SER A 167 19.84 -44.99 36.49
N SER A 168 20.66 -46.01 36.70
CA SER A 168 22.02 -46.15 36.17
C SER A 168 22.01 -46.64 34.73
N HIS A 169 22.51 -45.85 33.78
CA HIS A 169 23.01 -46.34 32.49
C HIS A 169 24.24 -45.54 32.02
N PRO A 170 25.14 -46.17 31.24
CA PRO A 170 26.57 -45.91 31.32
C PRO A 170 27.05 -44.79 30.41
N THR A 171 28.11 -44.12 30.86
CA THR A 171 28.92 -43.16 30.13
C THR A 171 29.71 -43.81 29.00
N PRO A 172 29.99 -43.03 27.93
CA PRO A 172 31.34 -43.05 27.38
C PRO A 172 31.99 -41.66 27.49
N VAL A 173 33.05 -41.66 28.29
CA VAL A 173 34.39 -41.08 28.05
C VAL A 173 34.51 -39.98 26.98
N GLY A 174 35.09 -38.85 27.42
CA GLY A 174 36.23 -38.24 26.72
C GLY A 174 36.02 -36.81 26.24
N GLY A 175 36.81 -35.89 26.80
CA GLY A 175 37.02 -34.56 26.21
C GLY A 175 37.19 -33.43 27.20
N ARG A 176 38.28 -33.43 27.97
CA ARG A 176 38.76 -32.24 28.70
C ARG A 176 39.65 -31.45 27.75
N THR A 177 39.33 -30.18 27.50
CA THR A 177 40.31 -29.20 27.04
C THR A 177 40.36 -28.01 27.99
N THR A 178 41.59 -27.69 28.33
CA THR A 178 42.07 -26.82 29.39
C THR A 178 41.99 -25.35 29.02
N MET A 179 41.64 -24.52 30.01
CA MET A 179 41.94 -23.10 30.00
C MET A 179 43.47 -22.90 29.94
N SER A 180 43.92 -21.97 29.10
CA SER A 180 45.23 -21.34 29.24
C SER A 180 45.09 -19.87 28.90
N SER A 181 45.51 -19.05 29.86
CA SER A 181 45.62 -17.60 29.82
C SER A 181 47.08 -17.23 29.51
N THR A 182 47.35 -15.92 29.46
CA THR A 182 48.61 -15.19 29.19
C THR A 182 48.87 -14.96 27.70
N ASP A 183 48.76 -13.76 27.12
CA ASP A 183 49.16 -12.37 27.45
C ASP A 183 50.36 -11.92 26.59
N SER A 184 50.31 -10.65 26.22
CA SER A 184 51.36 -9.76 25.71
C SER A 184 51.52 -9.52 24.20
N ARG A 185 51.03 -8.33 23.83
CA ARG A 185 51.70 -7.22 23.11
C ARG A 185 52.00 -7.41 21.62
N ASP A 186 51.33 -6.61 20.77
CA ASP A 186 52.03 -5.45 20.21
C ASP A 186 51.10 -4.36 19.65
N SER A 187 51.66 -3.16 19.56
CA SER A 187 51.00 -1.86 19.52
C SER A 187 50.87 -1.32 18.09
N ARG A 188 49.72 -0.75 17.69
CA ARG A 188 49.62 0.58 17.04
C ARG A 188 48.15 1.03 16.82
N PRO A 189 47.80 2.28 17.13
CA PRO A 189 46.47 2.83 16.88
C PRO A 189 46.37 3.43 15.46
N GLU A 190 45.36 3.03 14.68
CA GLU A 190 44.92 3.78 13.50
C GLU A 190 43.77 4.71 13.86
N GLN A 191 43.94 5.94 13.42
CA GLN A 191 43.12 7.11 13.70
C GLN A 191 41.86 7.12 12.82
N PRO A 192 40.71 7.64 13.28
CA PRO A 192 39.47 7.63 12.51
C PRO A 192 39.54 8.59 11.31
N ALA A 193 39.28 8.06 10.12
CA ALA A 193 39.13 8.86 8.91
C ALA A 193 37.82 9.68 8.95
N ALA A 194 37.93 10.87 8.36
CA ALA A 194 37.03 12.00 8.33
C ALA A 194 35.52 11.73 8.16
N THR A 195 34.75 12.49 8.92
CA THR A 195 33.32 12.76 8.81
C THR A 195 32.95 13.26 7.40
N PRO A 196 31.97 12.65 6.70
CA PRO A 196 31.43 13.21 5.48
C PRO A 196 30.44 14.35 5.80
N THR A 197 30.70 15.53 5.24
CA THR A 197 29.86 16.73 5.29
C THR A 197 28.47 16.47 4.69
N PRO A 198 27.37 16.95 5.31
CA PRO A 198 26.03 16.81 4.73
C PRO A 198 25.85 17.71 3.49
N PRO A 199 25.20 17.23 2.42
CA PRO A 199 24.88 18.05 1.25
C PRO A 199 23.84 19.12 1.62
N ARG A 200 24.07 20.35 1.14
CA ARG A 200 23.14 21.48 1.30
C ARG A 200 21.82 21.18 0.57
N PRO A 201 20.65 21.54 1.14
CA PRO A 201 19.39 21.38 0.44
C PRO A 201 19.34 22.31 -0.78
N HIS A 202 19.07 21.73 -1.95
CA HIS A 202 18.75 22.51 -3.14
C HIS A 202 17.43 23.26 -2.90
N ARG A 203 17.45 24.57 -3.10
CA ARG A 203 16.27 25.45 -3.00
C ARG A 203 15.27 25.02 -4.08
N MET A 204 14.03 24.71 -3.71
CA MET A 204 12.98 24.47 -4.69
C MET A 204 12.78 25.74 -5.53
N PRO A 205 12.68 25.64 -6.88
CA PRO A 205 12.33 26.78 -7.71
C PRO A 205 10.97 27.32 -7.28
N THR A 206 10.90 28.63 -7.10
CA THR A 206 9.65 29.32 -6.80
C THR A 206 8.76 29.33 -8.06
N PRO A 207 7.41 29.43 -7.92
CA PRO A 207 6.50 29.46 -9.07
C PRO A 207 6.86 30.53 -10.12
N ALA A 208 7.51 31.63 -9.69
CA ALA A 208 7.97 32.70 -10.58
C ALA A 208 9.08 32.25 -11.56
N ASP A 209 9.80 31.16 -11.28
CA ASP A 209 10.86 30.63 -12.16
C ASP A 209 10.32 29.71 -13.26
N LEU A 210 9.08 29.20 -13.13
CA LEU A 210 8.43 28.33 -14.10
C LEU A 210 7.61 29.09 -15.15
N PHE A 211 7.22 30.33 -14.85
CA PHE A 211 6.48 31.18 -15.78
C PHE A 211 7.38 32.33 -16.23
N GLY A 212 8.15 32.06 -17.29
CA GLY A 212 9.10 33.00 -17.88
C GLY A 212 8.53 34.41 -18.06
N HIS A 213 9.42 35.40 -17.91
CA HIS A 213 9.12 36.82 -18.02
C HIS A 213 8.19 37.13 -19.20
N ARG A 214 6.96 37.57 -18.90
CA ARG A 214 6.08 38.16 -19.90
C ARG A 214 6.77 39.40 -20.48
N THR A 215 7.07 39.34 -21.77
CA THR A 215 7.48 40.49 -22.58
C THR A 215 6.46 41.62 -22.44
N LYS A 216 6.97 42.81 -22.10
CA LYS A 216 6.20 44.05 -21.98
C LYS A 216 5.59 44.41 -23.35
N PRO A 217 4.28 44.68 -23.45
CA PRO A 217 3.69 45.09 -24.73
C PRO A 217 4.19 46.49 -25.11
N PRO A 218 4.39 46.78 -26.41
CA PRO A 218 4.86 48.09 -26.86
C PRO A 218 3.79 49.17 -26.66
N SER A 219 4.24 50.35 -26.23
CA SER A 219 3.45 51.57 -26.07
C SER A 219 2.87 52.03 -27.41
N ARG A 220 1.56 52.28 -27.44
CA ARG A 220 0.82 52.85 -28.58
C ARG A 220 1.22 54.31 -28.81
N PRO A 221 1.50 54.76 -30.06
CA PRO A 221 1.74 56.17 -30.36
C PRO A 221 0.46 57.01 -30.27
N ALA A 222 0.65 58.29 -29.92
CA ALA A 222 -0.38 59.30 -29.68
C ALA A 222 -1.16 59.72 -30.94
N GLU A 223 -2.33 60.31 -30.67
CA GLU A 223 -3.45 60.75 -31.52
C GLU A 223 -3.08 61.75 -32.64
N PRO A 224 -4.07 62.08 -33.50
CA PRO A 224 -4.56 63.45 -33.38
C PRO A 224 -6.09 63.57 -33.23
N ALA A 225 -6.45 64.66 -32.55
CA ALA A 225 -7.77 65.14 -32.19
C ALA A 225 -8.60 65.61 -33.38
N GLU A 226 -9.93 65.45 -33.28
CA GLU A 226 -10.90 66.37 -33.90
C GLU A 226 -12.10 66.60 -32.97
N ASP A 227 -12.50 67.86 -32.92
CA ASP A 227 -13.57 68.49 -32.16
C ASP A 227 -14.97 67.96 -32.52
N THR A 228 -15.87 67.86 -31.54
CA THR A 228 -17.04 68.78 -31.41
C THR A 228 -17.92 68.44 -30.20
N PRO A 229 -18.58 69.44 -29.60
CA PRO A 229 -19.33 69.33 -28.34
C PRO A 229 -20.82 69.08 -28.57
N ASP A 230 -21.50 68.51 -27.57
CA ASP A 230 -22.86 68.82 -27.08
C ASP A 230 -23.24 67.76 -26.03
N GLU A 231 -23.41 68.15 -24.76
CA GLU A 231 -24.73 68.34 -24.14
C GLU A 231 -25.52 67.02 -24.11
N ILE A 232 -25.75 66.36 -22.98
CA ILE A 232 -26.76 66.74 -21.99
C ILE A 232 -26.56 65.87 -20.73
N GLU A 233 -26.61 66.56 -19.60
CA GLU A 233 -27.07 66.17 -18.27
C GLU A 233 -27.66 64.75 -18.09
N LEU A 234 -27.24 64.05 -17.04
CA LEU A 234 -28.17 63.72 -15.94
C LEU A 234 -27.39 63.28 -14.70
N ARG A 235 -27.58 64.13 -13.71
CA ARG A 235 -27.11 64.13 -12.34
C ARG A 235 -27.93 63.13 -11.51
N THR A 236 -27.40 62.83 -10.32
CA THR A 236 -27.99 62.07 -9.19
C THR A 236 -27.76 60.56 -9.26
N GLY A 237 -27.33 59.88 -8.20
CA GLY A 237 -27.19 60.28 -6.80
C GLY A 237 -27.42 59.05 -5.95
N THR A 238 -26.44 58.74 -5.11
CA THR A 238 -26.46 57.76 -4.01
C THR A 238 -27.64 57.95 -3.06
N GLY A 239 -28.12 56.85 -2.50
CA GLY A 239 -29.04 56.78 -1.35
C GLY A 239 -29.41 55.34 -1.03
#